data_AF-A0A1G7EUH2-F1
#
_entry.id   AF-A0A1G7EUH2-F1
#
_cell.length_a   1.000
_cell.length_b   1.000
_cell.length_c   1.000
_cell.angle_alpha   90.00
_cell.angle_beta   90.00
_cell.angle_gamma   90.00
#
_symmetry.space_group_name_H-M   'P 1'
#
loop_
_entity.id
_entity.type
_entity.pdbx_description
1 polymer ?
#
loop_
_entity_poly.entity_id
_entity_poly.type
_entity_poly.pdbx_seq_one_letter_code
_entity_poly.pdbx_strand_id
1 'polypeptide(L)'
;MVATLTLFVITFNGPPPRDPPRPLSVLAATLETGRSPDQRGPALIVHREATAPEPQVGETPNPYVARRLAELLGVPMAQLRVYSGGVPYRLPFEPPRGIEEGRPPPGVDSIRPDWLGGHFTVALRRPDGWHVLRNAPYSVFTPWHAAVLAGMLVAILLLSIPAWMLARAISRPLAQLAAAADHARAGADLPPLPDSRSREVRRLSAAVRAMHARLAGHAEQRTVMLAAIAHDLGTPLSRLAFWIEQLPETAHARASADIDEMRALIGAALRFARDEAVAPMRARIDLGALLDSLVEDMAQAGEPVTLIASPRAIVRGDSVALRRLFTNLVANAVRYGECAIVGWTLDGETVTVTVDDAGPGVDPAQVGRLFEPFVRGDPSRNRATGGTGLGLAIVRAITERHGGEVTLGNRPDDAGARASVTLPLSH
;
A
#
# COMPACT_ATOMS: atom_id res chain seq x y z
N MET A 1 4.68 14.97 15.53
CA MET A 1 4.53 14.17 16.76
C MET A 1 5.09 14.88 17.99
N VAL A 2 6.38 15.25 18.03
CA VAL A 2 6.99 15.87 19.22
C VAL A 2 6.28 17.16 19.65
N ALA A 3 6.01 18.09 18.72
CA ALA A 3 5.30 19.34 19.04
C ALA A 3 3.87 19.12 19.60
N THR A 4 3.15 18.12 19.10
CA THR A 4 1.80 17.77 19.54
C THR A 4 1.84 17.15 20.94
N LEU A 5 2.85 16.32 21.22
CA LEU A 5 3.07 15.71 22.54
C LEU A 5 3.45 16.78 23.58
N THR A 6 4.31 17.75 23.23
CA THR A 6 4.69 18.86 24.10
C THR A 6 3.49 19.75 24.43
N LEU A 7 2.65 20.07 23.43
CA LEU A 7 1.44 20.87 23.65
C LEU A 7 0.42 20.10 24.52
N PHE A 8 0.26 18.79 24.30
CA PHE A 8 -0.60 17.93 25.11
C PHE A 8 -0.15 17.88 26.58
N VAL A 9 1.15 17.70 26.82
CA VAL A 9 1.74 17.69 28.17
C VAL A 9 1.57 19.04 28.85
N ILE A 10 1.78 20.16 28.16
CA ILE A 10 1.57 21.52 28.70
C ILE A 10 0.08 21.82 28.95
N THR A 11 -0.83 21.23 28.16
CA THR A 11 -2.27 21.43 28.32
C THR A 11 -2.83 20.69 29.52
N PHE A 12 -2.40 19.45 29.74
CA PHE A 12 -2.90 18.60 30.83
C PHE A 12 -2.09 18.72 32.12
N ASN A 13 -0.83 19.16 32.07
CA ASN A 13 -0.03 19.50 33.26
C ASN A 13 0.08 21.01 33.53
N GLY A 14 -0.36 21.86 32.60
CA GLY A 14 -0.46 23.29 32.82
C GLY A 14 -1.60 23.55 33.81
N PRO A 15 -1.37 24.30 34.91
CA PRO A 15 -2.41 24.51 35.89
C PRO A 15 -3.58 25.25 35.22
N PRO A 16 -4.84 24.86 35.45
CA PRO A 16 -5.97 25.73 35.11
C PRO A 16 -5.71 27.12 35.73
N PRO A 17 -6.26 28.21 35.15
CA PRO A 17 -6.18 29.51 35.79
C PRO A 17 -6.73 29.38 37.21
N ARG A 18 -5.82 29.43 38.20
CA ARG A 18 -6.16 29.34 39.62
C ARG A 18 -6.97 30.58 39.96
N ASP A 19 -8.01 30.43 40.79
CA ASP A 19 -8.71 31.59 41.33
C ASP A 19 -7.68 32.54 41.95
N PRO A 20 -7.68 33.82 41.56
CA PRO A 20 -6.75 34.78 42.14
C PRO A 20 -7.01 34.85 43.64
N PRO A 21 -5.95 35.04 44.45
CA PRO A 21 -6.16 35.19 45.88
C PRO A 21 -7.00 36.43 46.12
N ARG A 22 -7.92 36.36 47.10
CA ARG A 22 -8.83 37.45 47.42
C ARG A 22 -8.52 38.05 48.78
N PRO A 23 -8.64 39.37 48.95
CA PRO A 23 -8.46 39.98 50.25
C PRO A 23 -9.57 39.56 51.22
N LEU A 24 -9.22 39.38 52.50
CA LEU A 24 -10.13 39.01 53.58
C LEU A 24 -11.25 40.05 53.78
N SER A 25 -10.99 41.32 53.45
CA SER A 25 -12.02 42.37 53.47
C SER A 25 -13.14 42.11 52.46
N VAL A 26 -12.81 41.57 51.28
CA VAL A 26 -13.81 41.17 50.28
C VAL A 26 -14.60 39.96 50.76
N LEU A 27 -13.94 38.96 51.37
CA LEU A 27 -14.63 37.80 51.93
C LEU A 27 -15.57 38.21 53.07
N ALA A 28 -15.12 39.09 53.97
CA ALA A 28 -15.93 39.67 55.04
C ALA A 28 -17.14 40.42 54.47
N ALA A 29 -16.94 41.35 53.53
CA ALA A 29 -18.02 42.09 52.89
C ALA A 29 -19.01 41.17 52.15
N THR A 30 -18.53 40.07 51.57
CA THR A 30 -19.37 39.09 50.86
C THR A 30 -20.23 38.29 51.85
N LEU A 31 -19.67 37.89 52.99
CA LEU A 31 -20.42 37.25 54.07
C LEU A 31 -21.43 38.20 54.70
N GLU A 32 -21.12 39.50 54.73
CA GLU A 32 -22.01 40.51 55.29
C GLU A 32 -23.22 40.80 54.40
N THR A 33 -22.95 41.11 53.13
CA THR A 33 -23.90 41.64 52.17
C THR A 33 -24.51 40.57 51.26
N GLY A 34 -23.96 39.35 51.27
CA GLY A 34 -24.33 38.28 50.35
C GLY A 34 -23.89 38.52 48.89
N ARG A 35 -23.19 39.62 48.61
CA ARG A 35 -22.70 39.99 47.27
C ARG A 35 -21.20 40.21 47.31
N SER A 36 -20.48 39.67 46.33
CA SER A 36 -19.04 39.92 46.18
C SER A 36 -18.79 41.33 45.64
N PRO A 37 -18.15 42.25 46.39
CA PRO A 37 -17.76 43.56 45.86
C PRO A 37 -16.60 43.48 44.85
N ASP A 38 -15.90 42.34 44.81
CA ASP A 38 -14.78 42.08 43.89
C ASP A 38 -15.24 41.37 42.61
N GLN A 39 -14.73 41.84 41.46
CA GLN A 39 -14.93 41.26 40.13
C GLN A 39 -13.76 40.36 39.70
N ARG A 40 -12.73 40.16 40.55
CA ARG A 40 -11.59 39.27 40.26
C ARG A 40 -11.98 37.82 40.51
N GLY A 41 -12.23 37.08 39.42
CA GLY A 41 -12.57 35.66 39.44
C GLY A 41 -14.08 35.39 39.52
N PRO A 42 -14.50 34.12 39.67
CA PRO A 42 -15.90 33.71 39.73
C PRO A 42 -16.69 34.43 40.83
N ALA A 43 -18.00 34.58 40.69
CA ALA A 43 -18.80 35.16 41.78
C ALA A 43 -18.72 34.27 43.03
N LEU A 44 -18.39 34.88 44.17
CA LEU A 44 -18.50 34.23 45.47
C LEU A 44 -19.98 34.14 45.86
N ILE A 45 -20.47 32.92 46.08
CA ILE A 45 -21.86 32.67 46.47
C ILE A 45 -21.88 32.21 47.92
N VAL A 46 -22.69 32.89 48.72
CA VAL A 46 -22.93 32.51 50.12
C VAL A 46 -24.14 31.57 50.16
N HIS A 47 -23.93 30.36 50.64
CA HIS A 47 -24.98 29.38 50.87
C HIS A 47 -25.38 29.39 52.35
N ARG A 48 -26.65 29.13 52.63
CA ARG A 48 -27.14 29.00 54.01
C ARG A 48 -27.23 27.52 54.36
N GLU A 49 -26.57 27.15 55.46
CA GLU A 49 -26.57 25.80 56.01
C GLU A 49 -27.09 25.82 57.45
N ALA A 50 -27.83 24.77 57.84
CA ALA A 50 -28.40 24.67 59.19
C ALA A 50 -27.37 24.28 60.25
N THR A 51 -26.33 23.55 59.85
CA THR A 51 -25.26 23.03 60.71
C THR A 51 -23.92 23.69 60.40
N ALA A 52 -22.97 23.61 61.34
CA ALA A 52 -21.62 24.10 61.08
C ALA A 52 -20.99 23.26 59.95
N PRO A 53 -20.36 23.89 58.94
CA PRO A 53 -19.80 23.16 57.82
C PRO A 53 -18.53 22.40 58.22
N GLU A 54 -18.36 21.22 57.63
CA GLU A 54 -17.13 20.43 57.72
C GLU A 54 -16.10 20.87 56.67
N PRO A 55 -14.78 20.68 56.92
CA PRO A 55 -13.74 20.98 55.93
C PRO A 55 -13.90 20.13 54.66
N GLN A 56 -13.64 20.74 53.50
CA GLN A 56 -13.56 19.98 52.24
C GLN A 56 -12.27 19.14 52.18
N VAL A 57 -12.23 18.16 51.27
CA VAL A 57 -11.06 17.28 51.07
C VAL A 57 -9.80 18.12 50.81
N GLY A 58 -8.82 18.01 51.71
CA GLY A 58 -7.56 18.75 51.63
C GLY A 58 -7.58 20.16 52.25
N GLU A 59 -8.66 20.55 52.93
CA GLU A 59 -8.69 21.76 53.78
C GLU A 59 -8.30 21.44 55.21
N THR A 60 -7.63 22.38 55.87
CA THR A 60 -7.32 22.32 57.31
C THR A 60 -7.82 23.58 58.01
N PRO A 61 -8.15 23.52 59.31
CA PRO A 61 -8.56 24.69 60.08
C PRO A 61 -7.48 25.78 60.03
N ASN A 62 -7.86 27.01 59.67
CA ASN A 62 -6.95 28.15 59.58
C ASN A 62 -7.29 29.22 60.64
N PRO A 63 -6.76 29.09 61.87
CA PRO A 63 -7.11 29.97 62.98
C PRO A 63 -6.62 31.41 62.78
N TYR A 64 -5.54 31.61 62.00
CA TYR A 64 -5.01 32.93 61.71
C TYR A 64 -5.99 33.75 60.86
N VAL A 65 -6.44 33.20 59.74
CA VAL A 65 -7.43 33.84 58.87
C VAL A 65 -8.76 34.02 59.60
N ALA A 66 -9.15 33.03 60.41
CA ALA A 66 -10.34 33.10 61.22
C ALA A 66 -10.30 34.30 62.18
N ARG A 67 -9.18 34.53 62.87
CA ARG A 67 -9.00 35.67 63.78
C ARG A 67 -9.12 37.00 63.06
N ARG A 68 -8.45 37.16 61.91
CA ARG A 68 -8.49 38.41 61.14
C ARG A 68 -9.88 38.69 60.56
N LEU A 69 -10.61 37.67 60.12
CA LEU A 69 -11.99 37.83 59.68
C LEU A 69 -12.93 38.18 60.84
N ALA A 70 -12.73 37.60 62.02
CA ALA A 70 -13.51 37.98 63.22
C ALA A 70 -13.27 39.45 63.62
N GLU A 71 -12.03 39.93 63.53
CA GLU A 71 -11.70 41.35 63.76
C GLU A 71 -12.37 42.26 62.73
N LEU A 72 -12.36 41.89 61.45
CA LEU A 72 -12.98 42.67 60.38
C LEU A 72 -14.51 42.72 60.47
N LEU A 73 -15.14 41.61 60.87
CA LEU A 73 -16.60 41.47 61.00
C LEU A 73 -17.13 41.91 62.36
N GLY A 74 -16.26 42.16 63.35
CA GLY A 74 -16.66 42.49 64.72
C GLY A 74 -17.41 41.37 65.45
N VAL A 75 -17.17 40.10 65.10
CA VAL A 75 -17.87 38.93 65.66
C VAL A 75 -16.97 38.06 66.54
N PRO A 76 -17.51 37.36 67.56
CA PRO A 76 -16.73 36.42 68.35
C PRO A 76 -16.17 35.28 67.50
N MET A 77 -14.94 34.84 67.80
CA MET A 77 -14.30 33.72 67.08
C MET A 77 -15.13 32.44 67.07
N ALA A 78 -15.96 32.19 68.10
CA ALA A 78 -16.84 31.03 68.17
C ALA A 78 -17.93 31.00 67.08
N GLN A 79 -18.23 32.15 66.45
CA GLN A 79 -19.20 32.27 65.37
C GLN A 79 -18.58 32.07 63.98
N LEU A 80 -17.26 31.88 63.88
CA LEU A 80 -16.57 31.75 62.61
C LEU A 80 -15.87 30.39 62.48
N ARG A 81 -16.04 29.74 61.34
CA ARG A 81 -15.27 28.55 60.95
C ARG A 81 -14.54 28.87 59.66
N VAL A 82 -13.22 28.72 59.67
CA VAL A 82 -12.39 28.91 58.46
C VAL A 82 -11.54 27.68 58.24
N TYR A 83 -11.70 27.10 57.08
CA TYR A 83 -10.90 26.02 56.56
C TYR A 83 -10.24 26.50 55.26
N SER A 84 -8.95 26.19 55.11
CA SER A 84 -8.21 26.51 53.89
C SER A 84 -7.31 25.36 53.53
N GLY A 85 -7.14 25.14 52.23
CA GLY A 85 -6.28 24.12 51.69
C GLY A 85 -5.70 24.50 50.34
N GLY A 86 -4.68 23.75 49.93
CA GLY A 86 -4.00 23.95 48.66
C GLY A 86 -2.51 24.25 48.84
N VAL A 87 -1.76 24.01 47.77
CA VAL A 87 -0.32 24.25 47.75
C VAL A 87 -0.11 25.78 47.75
N PRO A 88 0.71 26.35 48.65
CA PRO A 88 1.11 27.75 48.54
C PRO A 88 1.63 27.97 47.11
N TYR A 89 1.37 29.14 46.54
CA TYR A 89 2.01 29.55 45.29
C TYR A 89 3.50 29.23 45.40
N ARG A 90 3.96 28.17 44.73
CA ARG A 90 5.38 27.86 44.64
C ARG A 90 5.96 28.91 43.70
N LEU A 91 6.24 30.10 44.23
CA LEU A 91 7.17 31.01 43.59
C LEU A 91 8.52 30.28 43.54
N PRO A 92 9.32 30.44 42.48
CA PRO A 92 10.48 29.59 42.19
C PRO A 92 11.71 29.84 43.09
N PHE A 93 11.55 30.16 44.38
CA PHE A 93 12.67 30.42 45.29
C PHE A 93 12.54 29.67 46.62
N GLU A 94 13.62 28.96 46.97
CA GLU A 94 13.78 28.08 48.13
C GLU A 94 14.34 28.88 49.33
N PRO A 95 13.85 28.69 50.59
CA PRO A 95 14.33 29.48 51.72
C PRO A 95 15.56 28.84 52.40
N PRO A 96 16.50 29.64 52.95
CA PRO A 96 17.65 29.12 53.69
C PRO A 96 17.30 28.69 55.12
N ARG A 97 18.10 27.74 55.64
CA ARG A 97 17.96 27.10 56.97
C ARG A 97 18.41 28.00 58.13
N GLY A 98 17.64 27.96 59.23
CA GLY A 98 18.01 28.48 60.55
C GLY A 98 16.78 28.91 61.34
N ILE A 99 16.26 28.03 62.22
CA ILE A 99 15.08 28.28 63.06
C ILE A 99 15.54 28.32 64.51
N GLU A 100 15.50 29.49 65.13
CA GLU A 100 15.35 29.64 66.58
C GLU A 100 14.15 30.56 66.86
N GLU A 101 13.31 30.08 67.78
CA GLU A 101 12.29 30.79 68.56
C GLU A 101 11.13 31.50 67.83
N GLY A 102 9.97 30.84 67.83
CA GLY A 102 8.67 31.49 68.02
C GLY A 102 8.10 32.37 66.90
N ARG A 103 8.79 32.53 65.76
CA ARG A 103 8.26 33.22 64.56
C ARG A 103 8.03 32.23 63.42
N PRO A 104 6.99 32.43 62.58
CA PRO A 104 6.79 31.61 61.38
C PRO A 104 8.02 31.72 60.46
N PRO A 105 8.44 30.62 59.79
CA PRO A 105 9.65 30.59 58.98
C PRO A 105 9.58 31.59 57.82
N PRO A 106 10.68 32.30 57.51
CA PRO A 106 10.71 33.24 56.40
C PRO A 106 10.63 32.46 55.09
N GLY A 107 9.62 32.76 54.27
CA GLY A 107 9.34 32.05 53.01
C GLY A 107 7.94 31.47 52.90
N VAL A 108 7.12 31.56 53.96
CA VAL A 108 5.66 31.33 53.88
C VAL A 108 4.91 32.67 53.91
N ASP A 109 5.39 33.66 53.14
CA ASP A 109 4.63 34.86 52.80
C ASP A 109 3.88 34.65 51.48
N SER A 110 3.17 33.54 51.37
CA SER A 110 2.27 33.34 50.23
C SER A 110 0.99 34.15 50.48
N ILE A 111 0.99 35.34 49.89
CA ILE A 111 -0.03 36.39 49.86
C ILE A 111 -0.04 37.24 51.14
N ARG A 112 -0.21 38.56 51.01
CA ARG A 112 -0.29 39.51 52.14
C ARG A 112 -1.14 38.89 53.27
N PRO A 113 -0.84 39.14 54.57
CA PRO A 113 -1.52 38.56 55.74
C PRO A 113 -3.06 38.71 55.78
N ASP A 114 -3.61 39.46 54.82
CA ASP A 114 -5.02 39.79 54.66
C ASP A 114 -5.60 39.18 53.37
N TRP A 115 -5.05 38.11 52.82
CA TRP A 115 -5.55 37.49 51.57
C TRP A 115 -5.62 35.97 51.68
N LEU A 116 -6.57 35.37 50.96
CA LEU A 116 -6.83 33.94 50.92
C LEU A 116 -6.92 33.46 49.46
N GLY A 117 -6.14 32.44 49.12
CA GLY A 117 -6.18 31.77 47.82
C GLY A 117 -6.22 30.26 47.98
N GLY A 118 -6.29 29.52 46.87
CA GLY A 118 -6.50 28.06 46.92
C GLY A 118 -7.96 27.71 47.24
N HIS A 119 -8.23 26.49 47.69
CA HIS A 119 -9.56 26.08 48.10
C HIS A 119 -9.83 26.45 49.56
N PHE A 120 -10.96 27.08 49.83
CA PHE A 120 -11.33 27.52 51.16
C PHE A 120 -12.83 27.46 51.43
N THR A 121 -13.13 27.27 52.71
CA THR A 121 -14.47 27.33 53.27
C THR A 121 -14.47 28.30 54.44
N VAL A 122 -15.21 29.41 54.31
CA VAL A 122 -15.41 30.40 55.37
C VAL A 122 -16.87 30.40 55.76
N ALA A 123 -17.18 30.24 57.03
CA ALA A 123 -18.55 30.18 57.51
C ALA A 123 -18.78 31.09 58.72
N LEU A 124 -19.85 31.88 58.66
CA LEU A 124 -20.27 32.80 59.70
C LEU A 124 -21.62 32.36 60.27
N ARG A 125 -21.71 32.21 61.58
CA ARG A 125 -22.97 31.92 62.28
C ARG A 125 -23.77 33.20 62.47
N ARG A 126 -24.97 33.23 61.91
CA ARG A 126 -25.97 34.29 62.10
C ARG A 126 -27.22 33.74 62.81
N PRO A 127 -28.13 34.59 63.31
CA PRO A 127 -29.35 34.16 64.01
C PRO A 127 -30.21 33.20 63.18
N ASP A 128 -30.13 33.30 61.86
CA ASP A 128 -30.86 32.51 60.89
C ASP A 128 -30.06 31.28 60.38
N GLY A 129 -28.79 31.10 60.74
CA GLY A 129 -28.03 29.90 60.40
C GLY A 129 -26.59 30.19 59.97
N TRP A 130 -25.89 29.17 59.48
CA TRP A 130 -24.52 29.31 58.99
C TRP A 130 -24.52 29.84 57.55
N HIS A 131 -23.86 30.97 57.36
CA HIS A 131 -23.60 31.55 56.05
C HIS A 131 -22.24 31.06 55.59
N VAL A 132 -22.23 30.14 54.63
CA VAL A 132 -21.05 29.41 54.19
C VAL A 132 -20.64 29.92 52.81
N LEU A 133 -19.41 30.40 52.74
CA LEU A 133 -18.73 30.82 51.53
C LEU A 133 -17.69 29.76 51.16
N ARG A 134 -17.93 29.07 50.05
CA ARG A 134 -17.00 28.08 49.47
C ARG A 134 -16.56 28.62 48.12
N ASN A 135 -15.29 28.48 47.76
CA ASN A 135 -14.94 28.57 46.33
C ASN A 135 -15.25 27.22 45.66
N ALA A 136 -15.88 27.27 44.48
CA ALA A 136 -16.42 26.08 43.84
C ALA A 136 -15.32 25.03 43.57
N PRO A 137 -15.61 23.72 43.76
CA PRO A 137 -14.64 22.69 43.44
C PRO A 137 -14.33 22.73 41.93
N TYR A 138 -13.04 22.72 41.59
CA TYR A 138 -12.60 22.67 40.20
C TYR A 138 -13.20 21.42 39.52
N SER A 139 -14.03 21.62 38.49
CA SER A 139 -14.41 20.52 37.59
C SER A 139 -13.15 19.98 36.91
N VAL A 140 -12.98 18.66 36.89
CA VAL A 140 -11.92 17.97 36.14
C VAL A 140 -11.92 18.34 34.65
N PHE A 141 -13.07 18.81 34.12
CA PHE A 141 -13.20 19.31 32.75
C PHE A 141 -13.70 20.75 32.79
N THR A 142 -12.80 21.68 32.48
CA THR A 142 -13.10 23.13 32.38
C THR A 142 -13.27 23.53 30.91
N PRO A 143 -13.95 24.66 30.60
CA PRO A 143 -14.05 25.19 29.23
C PRO A 143 -12.68 25.42 28.57
N TRP A 144 -11.65 25.70 29.37
CA TRP A 144 -10.25 25.77 28.92
C TRP A 144 -9.78 24.44 28.30
N HIS A 145 -10.01 23.30 28.97
CA HIS A 145 -9.65 21.99 28.41
C HIS A 145 -10.37 21.71 27.09
N ALA A 146 -11.66 22.03 27.01
CA ALA A 146 -12.43 21.89 25.78
C ALA A 146 -11.87 22.78 24.64
N ALA A 147 -11.54 24.04 24.94
CA ALA A 147 -10.95 24.96 23.98
C ALA A 147 -9.58 24.48 23.47
N VAL A 148 -8.74 23.95 24.35
CA VAL A 148 -7.42 23.45 23.94
C VAL A 148 -7.52 22.14 23.16
N LEU A 149 -8.39 21.21 23.56
CA LEU A 149 -8.64 19.98 22.79
C LEU A 149 -9.20 20.30 21.40
N ALA A 150 -10.13 21.24 21.30
CA ALA A 150 -10.65 21.72 20.02
C ALA A 150 -9.53 22.34 19.16
N GLY A 151 -8.68 23.20 19.76
CA GLY A 151 -7.51 23.76 19.07
C GLY A 151 -6.54 22.70 18.56
N MET A 152 -6.28 21.66 19.36
CA MET A 152 -5.41 20.55 18.99
C MET A 152 -5.99 19.71 17.84
N LEU A 153 -7.30 19.44 17.88
CA LEU A 153 -8.00 18.76 16.79
C LEU A 153 -7.94 19.56 15.49
N VAL A 154 -8.18 20.87 15.55
CA VAL A 154 -8.07 21.78 14.40
C VAL A 154 -6.64 21.76 13.85
N ALA A 155 -5.62 21.84 14.70
CA ALA A 155 -4.24 21.79 14.28
C ALA A 155 -3.89 20.44 13.60
N ILE A 156 -4.34 19.32 14.16
CA ILE A 156 -4.14 18.00 13.55
C ILE A 156 -4.81 17.94 12.18
N LEU A 157 -6.05 18.39 12.05
CA LEU A 157 -6.77 18.38 10.78
C LEU A 157 -6.09 19.29 9.74
N LEU A 158 -5.67 20.48 10.17
CA LEU A 158 -4.98 21.47 9.33
C LEU A 158 -3.64 20.94 8.81
N LEU A 159 -2.89 20.17 9.61
CA LEU A 159 -1.61 19.57 9.20
C LEU A 159 -1.80 18.26 8.42
N SER A 160 -2.88 17.51 8.66
CA SER A 160 -3.11 16.21 8.02
C SER A 160 -3.43 16.34 6.54
N ILE A 161 -4.21 17.35 6.16
CA ILE A 161 -4.59 17.60 4.76
C ILE A 161 -3.36 17.82 3.86
N PRO A 162 -2.45 18.79 4.14
CA PRO A 162 -1.26 18.99 3.31
C PRO A 162 -0.29 17.81 3.38
N ALA A 163 -0.16 17.14 4.53
CA ALA A 163 0.66 15.93 4.64
C ALA A 163 0.14 14.81 3.73
N TRP A 164 -1.18 14.58 3.71
CA TRP A 164 -1.82 13.60 2.83
C TRP A 164 -1.67 13.99 1.35
N MET A 165 -1.87 15.27 1.02
CA MET A 165 -1.66 15.77 -0.35
C MET A 165 -0.22 15.56 -0.81
N LEU A 166 0.77 15.88 0.02
CA LEU A 166 2.18 15.69 -0.29
C LEU A 166 2.54 14.20 -0.46
N ALA A 167 2.07 13.35 0.46
CA ALA A 167 2.26 11.91 0.39
C ALA A 167 1.70 11.34 -0.92
N ARG A 168 0.51 11.78 -1.33
CA ARG A 168 -0.14 11.32 -2.57
C ARG A 168 0.53 11.91 -3.82
N ALA A 169 1.05 13.13 -3.75
CA ALA A 169 1.78 13.79 -4.84
C ALA A 169 3.14 13.12 -5.13
N ILE A 170 3.78 12.50 -4.12
CA ILE A 170 5.05 11.76 -4.29
C ILE A 170 4.79 10.29 -4.65
N SER A 171 3.86 9.64 -3.95
CA SER A 171 3.64 8.18 -4.10
C SER A 171 3.04 7.81 -5.45
N ARG A 172 2.12 8.62 -6.00
CA ARG A 172 1.47 8.34 -7.30
C ARG A 172 2.47 8.28 -8.47
N PRO A 173 3.34 9.29 -8.69
CA PRO A 173 4.33 9.23 -9.77
C PRO A 173 5.30 8.05 -9.61
N LEU A 174 5.71 7.72 -8.38
CA LEU A 174 6.59 6.58 -8.13
C LEU A 174 5.93 5.24 -8.49
N ALA A 175 4.65 5.06 -8.13
CA ALA A 175 3.88 3.87 -8.51
C ALA A 175 3.73 3.75 -10.03
N GLN A 176 3.50 4.86 -10.74
CA GLN A 176 3.43 4.87 -12.20
C GLN A 176 4.78 4.52 -12.84
N LEU A 177 5.89 5.01 -12.28
CA LEU A 177 7.23 4.67 -12.74
C LEU A 177 7.59 3.20 -12.48
N ALA A 178 7.21 2.66 -11.33
CA ALA A 178 7.39 1.25 -11.01
C ALA A 178 6.62 0.37 -12.00
N ALA A 179 5.32 0.66 -12.22
CA ALA A 179 4.52 -0.07 -13.20
C ALA A 179 5.08 0.02 -14.63
N ALA A 180 5.59 1.19 -15.03
CA ALA A 180 6.24 1.36 -16.32
C ALA A 180 7.55 0.56 -16.44
N ALA A 181 8.31 0.42 -15.35
CA ALA A 181 9.53 -0.39 -15.31
C ALA A 181 9.21 -1.90 -15.31
N ASP A 182 8.21 -2.35 -14.56
CA ASP A 182 7.78 -3.76 -14.55
C ASP A 182 7.24 -4.23 -15.91
N HIS A 183 6.62 -3.31 -16.65
CA HIS A 183 6.13 -3.58 -18.00
C HIS A 183 7.17 -3.30 -19.10
N ALA A 184 8.36 -2.78 -18.77
CA ALA A 184 9.39 -2.46 -19.75
C ALA A 184 10.00 -3.75 -20.31
N ARG A 185 9.56 -4.12 -21.52
CA ARG A 185 10.08 -5.27 -22.28
C ARG A 185 10.47 -4.82 -23.69
N ALA A 186 11.38 -5.57 -24.32
CA ALA A 186 11.67 -5.40 -25.74
C ALA A 186 10.38 -5.60 -26.56
N GLY A 187 10.10 -4.71 -27.52
CA GLY A 187 8.89 -4.73 -28.33
C GLY A 187 7.59 -4.27 -27.62
N ALA A 188 7.56 -4.09 -26.30
CA ALA A 188 6.37 -3.59 -25.61
C ALA A 188 6.31 -2.05 -25.62
N ASP A 189 5.11 -1.48 -25.78
CA ASP A 189 4.91 -0.03 -25.59
C ASP A 189 5.15 0.36 -24.14
N LEU A 190 5.92 1.43 -23.95
CA LEU A 190 6.15 1.99 -22.62
C LEU A 190 4.86 2.68 -22.14
N PRO A 191 4.30 2.33 -20.96
CA PRO A 191 3.17 3.04 -20.40
C PRO A 191 3.45 4.55 -20.25
N PRO A 192 2.43 5.41 -20.26
CA PRO A 192 2.61 6.85 -20.12
C PRO A 192 3.32 7.16 -18.79
N LEU A 193 4.55 7.68 -18.91
CA LEU A 193 5.35 8.11 -17.76
C LEU A 193 4.75 9.38 -17.15
N PRO A 194 4.85 9.56 -15.82
CA PRO A 194 4.31 10.75 -15.16
C PRO A 194 4.93 12.03 -15.72
N ASP A 195 4.06 12.97 -16.12
CA ASP A 195 4.45 14.34 -16.42
C ASP A 195 4.48 15.16 -15.13
N SER A 196 5.64 15.17 -14.47
CA SER A 196 5.84 15.81 -13.17
C SER A 196 6.69 17.07 -13.28
N ARG A 197 6.32 18.09 -12.49
CA ARG A 197 7.11 19.32 -12.34
C ARG A 197 8.35 19.13 -11.46
N SER A 198 8.44 18.05 -10.67
CA SER A 198 9.64 17.74 -9.90
C SER A 198 10.78 17.30 -10.84
N ARG A 199 11.96 17.88 -10.63
CA ARG A 199 13.16 17.58 -11.43
C ARG A 199 13.59 16.11 -11.24
N GLU A 200 13.44 15.60 -10.04
CA GLU A 200 13.77 14.24 -9.63
C GLU A 200 12.91 13.24 -10.40
N VAL A 201 11.59 13.47 -10.43
CA VAL A 201 10.66 12.60 -11.17
C VAL A 201 10.92 12.67 -12.67
N ARG A 202 11.16 13.85 -13.26
CA ARG A 202 11.53 13.95 -14.68
C ARG A 202 12.82 13.20 -15.02
N ARG A 203 13.85 13.32 -14.16
CA ARG A 203 15.12 12.62 -14.35
C ARG A 203 14.93 11.10 -14.31
N LEU A 204 14.09 10.62 -13.40
CA LEU A 204 13.76 9.19 -13.30
C LEU A 204 12.93 8.73 -14.51
N SER A 205 11.90 9.48 -14.94
CA SER A 205 11.15 9.21 -16.17
C SER A 205 12.06 9.14 -17.40
N ALA A 206 13.03 10.05 -17.52
CA ALA A 206 14.01 10.02 -18.61
C ALA A 206 14.93 8.79 -18.55
N ALA A 207 15.36 8.38 -17.35
CA ALA A 207 16.17 7.19 -17.16
C ALA A 207 15.41 5.91 -17.53
N VAL A 208 14.14 5.76 -17.12
CA VAL A 208 13.28 4.62 -17.50
C VAL A 208 13.08 4.57 -19.01
N ARG A 209 12.82 5.72 -19.65
CA ARG A 209 12.69 5.80 -21.12
C ARG A 209 13.98 5.40 -21.83
N ALA A 210 15.13 5.85 -21.34
CA ALA A 210 16.42 5.49 -21.92
C ALA A 210 16.74 3.99 -21.75
N MET A 211 16.39 3.39 -20.62
CA MET A 211 16.52 1.95 -20.39
C MET A 211 15.65 1.15 -21.37
N HIS A 212 14.37 1.54 -21.52
CA HIS A 212 13.46 0.89 -22.47
C HIS A 212 13.97 0.98 -23.92
N ALA A 213 14.44 2.16 -24.34
CA ALA A 213 15.04 2.33 -25.67
C ALA A 213 16.29 1.45 -25.88
N ARG A 214 17.14 1.28 -24.86
CA ARG A 214 18.30 0.37 -24.93
C ARG A 214 17.89 -1.10 -25.06
N LEU A 215 16.87 -1.53 -24.32
CA LEU A 215 16.33 -2.89 -24.43
C LEU A 215 15.79 -3.16 -25.84
N ALA A 216 15.01 -2.23 -26.39
CA ALA A 216 14.52 -2.32 -27.76
C ALA A 216 15.67 -2.40 -28.78
N GLY A 217 16.68 -1.54 -28.66
CA GLY A 217 17.85 -1.55 -29.53
C GLY A 217 18.67 -2.86 -29.46
N HIS A 218 18.87 -3.41 -28.26
CA HIS A 218 19.56 -4.69 -28.11
C HIS A 218 18.78 -5.87 -28.74
N ALA A 219 17.45 -5.87 -28.64
CA ALA A 219 16.61 -6.89 -29.27
C ALA A 219 16.63 -6.79 -30.81
N GLU A 220 16.57 -5.57 -31.33
CA GLU A 220 16.69 -5.32 -32.78
C GLU A 220 18.06 -5.77 -33.32
N GLN A 221 19.15 -5.41 -32.64
CA GLN A 221 20.50 -5.83 -33.01
C GLN A 221 20.65 -7.36 -33.01
N ARG A 222 20.10 -8.05 -32.02
CA ARG A 222 20.08 -9.53 -32.00
C ARG A 222 19.32 -10.10 -33.19
N THR A 223 18.19 -9.48 -33.56
CA THR A 223 17.39 -9.91 -34.71
C THR A 223 18.15 -9.74 -36.02
N VAL A 224 18.79 -8.59 -36.23
CA VAL A 224 19.61 -8.31 -37.42
C VAL A 224 20.82 -9.26 -37.49
N MET A 225 21.51 -9.48 -36.37
CA MET A 225 22.64 -10.40 -36.30
C MET A 225 22.22 -11.83 -36.66
N LEU A 226 21.12 -12.32 -36.09
CA LEU A 226 20.61 -13.65 -36.40
C LEU A 226 20.21 -13.76 -37.87
N ALA A 227 19.57 -12.73 -38.45
CA ALA A 227 19.23 -12.68 -39.87
C ALA A 227 20.47 -12.80 -40.77
N ALA A 228 21.56 -12.10 -40.44
CA ALA A 228 22.83 -12.21 -41.16
C ALA A 228 23.43 -13.62 -41.05
N ILE A 229 23.50 -14.19 -39.83
CA ILE A 229 24.01 -15.55 -39.60
C ILE A 229 23.21 -16.58 -40.41
N ALA A 230 21.88 -16.48 -40.42
CA ALA A 230 21.03 -17.40 -41.15
C ALA A 230 21.20 -17.29 -42.68
N HIS A 231 21.38 -16.07 -43.19
CA HIS A 231 21.70 -15.85 -44.60
C HIS A 231 23.04 -16.52 -44.95
N ASP A 232 24.07 -16.32 -44.12
CA ASP A 232 25.40 -16.90 -44.32
C ASP A 232 25.40 -18.42 -44.18
N LEU A 233 24.54 -19.01 -43.35
CA LEU A 233 24.34 -20.46 -43.23
C LEU A 233 23.52 -21.07 -44.38
N GLY A 234 22.65 -20.30 -45.04
CA GLY A 234 21.89 -20.76 -46.20
C GLY A 234 22.77 -21.15 -47.39
N THR A 235 23.90 -20.44 -47.56
CA THR A 235 24.88 -20.69 -48.62
C THR A 235 25.60 -22.04 -48.49
N PRO A 236 26.24 -22.40 -47.36
CA PRO A 236 26.86 -23.72 -47.17
C PRO A 236 25.83 -24.85 -47.13
N LEU A 237 24.61 -24.63 -46.61
CA LEU A 237 23.54 -25.63 -46.65
C LEU A 237 23.10 -25.94 -48.09
N SER A 238 22.93 -24.93 -48.93
CA SER A 238 22.61 -25.13 -50.35
C SER A 238 23.74 -25.82 -51.10
N ARG A 239 25.00 -25.53 -50.72
CA ARG A 239 26.16 -26.24 -51.26
C ARG A 239 26.19 -27.71 -50.82
N LEU A 240 25.92 -28.00 -49.54
CA LEU A 240 25.79 -29.37 -49.04
C LEU A 240 24.65 -30.13 -49.74
N ALA A 241 23.53 -29.46 -49.98
CA ALA A 241 22.39 -30.03 -50.73
C ALA A 241 22.82 -30.49 -52.14
N PHE A 242 23.67 -29.71 -52.82
CA PHE A 242 24.23 -30.11 -54.11
C PHE A 242 25.21 -31.29 -54.01
N TRP A 243 26.02 -31.37 -52.95
CA TRP A 243 26.96 -32.50 -52.78
C TRP A 243 26.25 -33.81 -52.48
N ILE A 244 25.11 -33.78 -51.77
CA ILE A 244 24.37 -35.00 -51.44
C ILE A 244 23.64 -35.59 -52.65
N GLU A 245 23.36 -34.82 -53.71
CA GLU A 245 22.79 -35.33 -54.97
C GLU A 245 23.66 -36.42 -55.61
N GLN A 246 24.95 -36.47 -55.26
CA GLN A 246 25.90 -37.48 -55.73
C GLN A 246 25.94 -38.75 -54.86
N LEU A 247 25.14 -38.83 -53.78
CA LEU A 247 25.10 -39.98 -52.89
C LEU A 247 24.13 -41.07 -53.40
N PRO A 248 24.35 -42.35 -53.01
CA PRO A 248 23.37 -43.42 -53.22
C PRO A 248 22.02 -43.08 -52.55
N GLU A 249 20.90 -43.55 -53.13
CA GLU A 249 19.57 -43.03 -52.74
C GLU A 249 19.19 -43.16 -51.26
N THR A 250 19.63 -44.23 -50.60
CA THR A 250 19.37 -44.42 -49.17
C THR A 250 20.12 -43.41 -48.28
N ALA A 251 21.30 -42.96 -48.72
CA ALA A 251 22.10 -41.94 -48.04
C ALA A 251 21.67 -40.52 -48.44
N HIS A 252 21.27 -40.32 -49.70
CA HIS A 252 20.73 -39.06 -50.21
C HIS A 252 19.44 -38.68 -49.48
N ALA A 253 18.45 -39.58 -49.38
CA ALA A 253 17.19 -39.31 -48.69
C ALA A 253 17.41 -38.91 -47.22
N ARG A 254 18.36 -39.56 -46.54
CA ARG A 254 18.68 -39.27 -45.14
C ARG A 254 19.42 -37.94 -44.96
N ALA A 255 20.41 -37.66 -45.81
CA ALA A 255 21.16 -36.41 -45.76
C ALA A 255 20.31 -35.19 -46.19
N SER A 256 19.37 -35.39 -47.12
CA SER A 256 18.41 -34.36 -47.55
C SER A 256 17.47 -33.99 -46.41
N ALA A 257 16.93 -35.00 -45.70
CA ALA A 257 16.11 -34.78 -44.52
C ALA A 257 16.85 -33.99 -43.42
N ASP A 258 18.13 -34.29 -43.17
CA ASP A 258 18.95 -33.55 -42.18
C ASP A 258 19.17 -32.08 -42.60
N ILE A 259 19.38 -31.79 -43.90
CA ILE A 259 19.53 -30.43 -44.43
C ILE A 259 18.23 -29.64 -44.30
N ASP A 260 17.10 -30.26 -44.61
CA ASP A 260 15.79 -29.61 -44.47
C ASP A 260 15.42 -29.39 -43.00
N GLU A 261 15.78 -30.30 -42.07
CA GLU A 261 15.66 -30.05 -40.63
C GLU A 261 16.51 -28.86 -40.19
N MET A 262 17.76 -28.75 -40.67
CA MET A 262 18.63 -27.60 -40.39
C MET A 262 18.04 -26.28 -40.92
N ARG A 263 17.47 -26.27 -42.13
CA ARG A 263 16.77 -25.10 -42.69
C ARG A 263 15.55 -24.72 -41.86
N ALA A 264 14.76 -25.72 -41.43
CA ALA A 264 13.59 -25.51 -40.59
C ALA A 264 13.97 -24.93 -39.22
N LEU A 265 15.05 -25.43 -38.60
CA LEU A 265 15.61 -24.93 -37.34
C LEU A 265 16.05 -23.46 -37.45
N ILE A 266 16.85 -23.12 -38.48
CA ILE A 266 17.32 -21.75 -38.72
C ILE A 266 16.13 -20.82 -38.96
N GLY A 267 15.20 -21.23 -39.82
CA GLY A 267 13.99 -20.44 -40.09
C GLY A 267 13.14 -20.23 -38.83
N ALA A 268 13.00 -21.24 -37.97
CA ALA A 268 12.28 -21.13 -36.71
C ALA A 268 12.98 -20.18 -35.73
N ALA A 269 14.30 -20.24 -35.60
CA ALA A 269 15.09 -19.37 -34.73
C ALA A 269 15.03 -17.90 -35.18
N LEU A 270 15.14 -17.65 -36.49
CA LEU A 270 14.97 -16.30 -37.05
C LEU A 270 13.59 -15.71 -36.77
N ARG A 271 12.55 -16.50 -37.03
CA ARG A 271 11.17 -16.09 -36.78
C ARG A 271 10.90 -15.89 -35.29
N PHE A 272 11.57 -16.62 -34.41
CA PHE A 272 11.48 -16.41 -32.96
C PHE A 272 12.10 -15.07 -32.56
N ALA A 273 13.33 -14.78 -33.03
CA ALA A 273 14.00 -13.51 -32.75
C ALA A 273 13.23 -12.30 -33.28
N ARG A 274 12.66 -12.40 -34.49
CA ARG A 274 11.88 -11.33 -35.09
C ARG A 274 10.58 -11.04 -34.32
N ASP A 275 9.89 -12.07 -33.82
CA ASP A 275 8.65 -11.90 -33.06
C ASP A 275 8.87 -11.23 -31.70
N GLU A 276 10.08 -11.31 -31.14
CA GLU A 276 10.48 -10.61 -29.91
C GLU A 276 10.70 -9.10 -30.15
N ALA A 277 10.99 -8.69 -31.39
CA ALA A 277 11.32 -7.30 -31.74
C ALA A 277 10.12 -6.47 -32.22
N VAL A 278 9.03 -7.09 -32.68
CA VAL A 278 7.89 -6.37 -33.30
C VAL A 278 6.91 -5.85 -32.24
N ALA A 279 6.58 -4.56 -32.36
CA ALA A 279 5.58 -3.90 -31.51
C ALA A 279 4.17 -4.51 -31.69
N PRO A 280 3.40 -4.71 -30.61
CA PRO A 280 2.11 -5.38 -30.70
C PRO A 280 1.07 -4.47 -31.38
N MET A 281 0.66 -4.82 -32.59
CA MET A 281 -0.59 -4.29 -33.14
C MET A 281 -1.75 -4.98 -32.42
N ARG A 282 -2.33 -4.31 -31.42
CA ARG A 282 -3.40 -4.87 -30.56
C ARG A 282 -4.78 -4.69 -31.19
N ALA A 283 -5.07 -5.48 -32.22
CA ALA A 283 -6.42 -5.57 -32.78
C ALA A 283 -7.33 -6.38 -31.84
N ARG A 284 -8.64 -6.12 -31.89
CA ARG A 284 -9.64 -7.01 -31.26
C ARG A 284 -9.80 -8.24 -32.15
N ILE A 285 -9.58 -9.43 -31.57
CA ILE A 285 -9.59 -10.71 -32.28
C ILE A 285 -10.66 -11.57 -31.66
N ASP A 286 -11.54 -12.10 -32.50
CA ASP A 286 -12.48 -13.16 -32.09
C ASP A 286 -11.72 -14.49 -32.07
N LEU A 287 -11.46 -15.00 -30.87
CA LEU A 287 -10.66 -16.19 -30.66
C LEU A 287 -11.34 -17.44 -31.26
N GLY A 288 -12.67 -17.47 -31.24
CA GLY A 288 -13.44 -18.55 -31.83
C GLY A 288 -13.21 -18.63 -33.33
N ALA A 289 -13.34 -17.51 -34.04
CA ALA A 289 -13.10 -17.48 -35.49
C ALA A 289 -11.64 -17.83 -35.88
N LEU A 290 -10.67 -17.43 -35.05
CA LEU A 290 -9.26 -17.75 -35.27
C LEU A 290 -8.99 -19.26 -35.11
N LEU A 291 -9.50 -19.86 -34.03
CA LEU A 291 -9.31 -21.28 -33.74
C LEU A 291 -10.10 -22.15 -34.72
N ASP A 292 -11.31 -21.76 -35.09
CA ASP A 292 -12.15 -22.45 -36.08
C ASP A 292 -11.44 -22.56 -37.43
N SER A 293 -10.97 -21.42 -37.96
CA SER A 293 -10.18 -21.41 -39.20
C SER A 293 -8.88 -22.22 -39.09
N LEU A 294 -8.20 -22.21 -37.94
CA LEU A 294 -6.99 -23.02 -37.75
C LEU A 294 -7.29 -24.52 -37.75
N VAL A 295 -8.35 -24.92 -37.06
CA VAL A 295 -8.76 -26.33 -36.98
C VAL A 295 -9.21 -26.83 -38.34
N GLU A 296 -9.92 -26.00 -39.11
CA GLU A 296 -10.31 -26.30 -40.49
C GLU A 296 -9.10 -26.49 -41.41
N ASP A 297 -8.10 -25.60 -41.33
CA ASP A 297 -6.85 -25.73 -42.10
C ASP A 297 -6.11 -27.04 -41.76
N MET A 298 -6.05 -27.41 -40.48
CA MET A 298 -5.38 -28.64 -40.02
C MET A 298 -6.16 -29.91 -40.42
N ALA A 299 -7.48 -29.88 -40.33
CA ALA A 299 -8.34 -30.98 -40.75
C ALA A 299 -8.24 -31.22 -42.27
N GLN A 300 -8.14 -30.16 -43.08
CA GLN A 300 -7.90 -30.26 -44.52
C GLN A 300 -6.53 -30.88 -44.85
N ALA A 301 -5.53 -30.69 -43.98
CA ALA A 301 -4.23 -31.35 -44.09
C ALA A 301 -4.26 -32.82 -43.64
N GLY A 302 -5.41 -33.33 -43.19
CA GLY A 302 -5.59 -34.71 -42.73
C GLY A 302 -5.23 -34.96 -41.27
N GLU A 303 -5.01 -33.89 -40.48
CA GLU A 303 -4.62 -34.01 -39.08
C GLU A 303 -5.86 -34.20 -38.18
N PRO A 304 -5.82 -35.10 -37.19
CA PRO A 304 -6.95 -35.42 -36.30
C PRO A 304 -7.15 -34.35 -35.22
N VAL A 305 -7.80 -33.23 -35.59
CA VAL A 305 -8.06 -32.08 -34.72
C VAL A 305 -9.56 -31.86 -34.56
N THR A 306 -10.02 -31.64 -33.32
CA THR A 306 -11.42 -31.38 -32.99
C THR A 306 -11.56 -30.08 -32.20
N LEU A 307 -12.51 -29.22 -32.59
CA LEU A 307 -12.86 -28.01 -31.86
C LEU A 307 -14.14 -28.23 -31.04
N ILE A 308 -14.07 -27.95 -29.74
CA ILE A 308 -15.22 -27.99 -28.83
C ILE A 308 -15.94 -26.64 -28.89
N ALA A 309 -17.26 -26.69 -29.10
CA ALA A 309 -18.13 -25.51 -29.05
C ALA A 309 -17.94 -24.78 -27.72
N SER A 310 -17.50 -23.52 -27.80
CA SER A 310 -17.07 -22.73 -26.65
C SER A 310 -17.62 -21.29 -26.74
N PRO A 311 -17.73 -20.55 -25.62
CA PRO A 311 -18.35 -19.21 -25.60
C PRO A 311 -17.62 -18.19 -26.48
N ARG A 312 -18.29 -17.13 -26.94
CA ARG A 312 -17.58 -16.07 -27.70
C ARG A 312 -16.53 -15.38 -26.81
N ALA A 313 -15.28 -15.33 -27.29
CA ALA A 313 -14.16 -14.72 -26.57
C ALA A 313 -13.44 -13.71 -27.48
N ILE A 314 -13.34 -12.46 -27.03
CA ILE A 314 -12.62 -11.40 -27.75
C ILE A 314 -11.37 -11.05 -26.96
N VAL A 315 -10.21 -11.19 -27.58
CA VAL A 315 -8.90 -10.84 -26.99
C VAL A 315 -8.26 -9.69 -27.75
N ARG A 316 -7.31 -9.00 -27.12
CA ARG A 316 -6.50 -7.97 -27.77
C ARG A 316 -5.13 -8.52 -28.11
N GLY A 317 -4.77 -8.54 -29.39
CA GLY A 317 -3.51 -9.14 -29.80
C GLY A 317 -3.20 -9.01 -31.28
N ASP A 318 -2.14 -9.73 -31.64
CA ASP A 318 -1.68 -9.94 -33.01
C ASP A 318 -2.21 -11.30 -33.50
N SER A 319 -3.05 -11.28 -34.54
CA SER A 319 -3.73 -12.48 -35.04
C SER A 319 -2.76 -13.49 -35.64
N VAL A 320 -1.66 -13.02 -36.25
CA VAL A 320 -0.64 -13.89 -36.84
C VAL A 320 0.12 -14.63 -35.75
N ALA A 321 0.49 -13.92 -34.68
CA ALA A 321 1.17 -14.52 -33.55
C ALA A 321 0.27 -15.47 -32.76
N LEU A 322 -0.99 -15.09 -32.48
CA LEU A 322 -1.93 -15.97 -31.79
C LEU A 322 -2.19 -17.24 -32.61
N ARG A 323 -2.40 -17.13 -33.93
CA ARG A 323 -2.50 -18.29 -34.82
C ARG A 323 -1.27 -19.18 -34.69
N ARG A 324 -0.06 -18.60 -34.76
CA ARG A 324 1.19 -19.34 -34.61
C ARG A 324 1.31 -20.05 -33.27
N LEU A 325 0.92 -19.41 -32.17
CA LEU A 325 0.91 -20.03 -30.84
C LEU A 325 0.05 -21.29 -30.84
N PHE A 326 -1.21 -21.18 -31.31
CA PHE A 326 -2.12 -22.32 -31.32
C PHE A 326 -1.71 -23.39 -32.33
N THR A 327 -1.14 -23.02 -33.48
CA THR A 327 -0.57 -24.00 -34.43
C THR A 327 0.54 -24.81 -33.79
N ASN A 328 1.42 -24.20 -33.00
CA ASN A 328 2.48 -24.94 -32.30
C ASN A 328 1.92 -25.89 -31.23
N LEU A 329 0.86 -25.50 -30.52
CA LEU A 329 0.21 -26.36 -29.53
C LEU A 329 -0.51 -27.54 -30.19
N VAL A 330 -1.32 -27.28 -31.21
CA VAL A 330 -2.08 -28.30 -31.94
C VAL A 330 -1.13 -29.26 -32.66
N ALA A 331 -0.11 -28.76 -33.35
CA ALA A 331 0.89 -29.61 -34.00
C ALA A 331 1.66 -30.47 -33.00
N ASN A 332 1.97 -29.95 -31.81
CA ASN A 332 2.58 -30.76 -30.75
C ASN A 332 1.61 -31.85 -30.24
N ALA A 333 0.35 -31.50 -29.98
CA ALA A 333 -0.66 -32.45 -29.52
C ALA A 333 -0.87 -33.61 -30.50
N VAL A 334 -1.05 -33.31 -31.79
CA VAL A 334 -1.17 -34.33 -32.84
C VAL A 334 0.08 -35.20 -32.93
N ARG A 335 1.27 -34.58 -32.91
CA ARG A 335 2.52 -35.28 -33.07
C ARG A 335 2.89 -36.20 -31.90
N TYR A 336 2.61 -35.79 -30.67
CA TYR A 336 3.02 -36.52 -29.46
C TYR A 336 1.89 -37.31 -28.82
N GLY A 337 0.64 -36.99 -29.11
CA GLY A 337 -0.53 -37.63 -28.54
C GLY A 337 -1.65 -37.95 -29.52
N GLU A 338 -1.28 -38.18 -30.79
CA GLU A 338 -2.11 -38.71 -31.88
C GLU A 338 -3.30 -37.85 -32.32
N CYS A 339 -3.83 -36.98 -31.47
CA CYS A 339 -4.93 -36.07 -31.79
C CYS A 339 -4.82 -34.78 -30.97
N ALA A 340 -5.59 -33.78 -31.37
CA ALA A 340 -5.72 -32.53 -30.64
C ALA A 340 -7.19 -32.17 -30.43
N ILE A 341 -7.58 -31.95 -29.17
CA ILE A 341 -8.90 -31.49 -28.78
C ILE A 341 -8.76 -30.08 -28.23
N VAL A 342 -9.33 -29.10 -28.93
CA VAL A 342 -9.20 -27.68 -28.61
C VAL A 342 -10.52 -27.17 -28.04
N GLY A 343 -10.49 -26.48 -26.91
CA GLY A 343 -11.66 -25.83 -26.32
C GLY A 343 -11.25 -24.63 -25.48
N TRP A 344 -12.22 -23.84 -25.01
CA TRP A 344 -11.90 -22.76 -24.08
C TRP A 344 -13.05 -22.42 -23.13
N THR A 345 -12.69 -21.84 -22.00
CA THR A 345 -13.62 -21.39 -20.95
C THR A 345 -13.37 -19.93 -20.60
N LEU A 346 -14.40 -19.25 -20.09
CA LEU A 346 -14.31 -17.87 -19.61
C LEU A 346 -14.33 -17.88 -18.08
N ASP A 347 -13.39 -17.15 -17.48
CA ASP A 347 -13.37 -16.90 -16.04
C ASP A 347 -13.08 -15.41 -15.77
N GLY A 348 -14.10 -14.70 -15.30
CA GLY A 348 -14.05 -13.27 -15.04
C GLY A 348 -13.58 -12.45 -16.24
N GLU A 349 -12.39 -11.87 -16.12
CA GLU A 349 -11.75 -11.02 -17.15
C GLU A 349 -10.76 -11.80 -18.04
N THR A 350 -10.77 -13.13 -18.00
CA THR A 350 -9.82 -13.98 -18.72
C THR A 350 -10.49 -15.10 -19.52
N VAL A 351 -9.83 -15.55 -20.58
CA VAL A 351 -10.19 -16.75 -21.34
C VAL A 351 -9.06 -17.77 -21.21
N THR A 352 -9.41 -19.03 -20.90
CA THR A 352 -8.46 -20.14 -20.82
C THR A 352 -8.73 -21.10 -21.97
N VAL A 353 -7.81 -21.16 -22.92
CA VAL A 353 -7.82 -22.13 -24.03
C VAL A 353 -7.07 -23.38 -23.61
N THR A 354 -7.67 -24.54 -23.80
CA THR A 354 -7.08 -25.84 -23.53
C THR A 354 -6.87 -26.60 -24.84
N VAL A 355 -5.69 -27.18 -24.99
CA VAL A 355 -5.35 -28.13 -26.06
C VAL A 355 -4.97 -29.45 -25.40
N ASP A 356 -5.84 -30.45 -25.56
CA ASP A 356 -5.68 -31.79 -25.01
C ASP A 356 -5.20 -32.76 -26.09
N ASP A 357 -4.30 -33.67 -25.71
CA ASP A 357 -3.87 -34.79 -26.53
C ASP A 357 -4.28 -36.15 -25.91
N ALA A 358 -4.02 -37.23 -26.64
CA ALA A 358 -4.23 -38.62 -26.21
C ALA A 358 -2.89 -39.38 -26.02
N GLY A 359 -1.81 -38.64 -25.73
CA GLY A 359 -0.46 -39.19 -25.62
C GLY A 359 -0.14 -39.82 -24.27
N PRO A 360 1.12 -40.18 -24.03
CA PRO A 360 1.56 -40.74 -22.74
C PRO A 360 1.63 -39.70 -21.60
N GLY A 361 1.22 -38.45 -21.84
CA GLY A 361 1.38 -37.35 -20.91
C GLY A 361 2.80 -36.78 -20.86
N VAL A 362 3.05 -35.91 -19.89
CA VAL A 362 4.32 -35.23 -19.61
C VAL A 362 4.81 -35.57 -18.20
N ASP A 363 6.13 -35.75 -18.06
CA ASP A 363 6.77 -35.87 -16.76
C ASP A 363 6.73 -34.52 -16.03
N PRO A 364 6.06 -34.40 -14.86
CA PRO A 364 5.97 -33.16 -14.09
C PRO A 364 7.33 -32.53 -13.77
N ALA A 365 8.39 -33.34 -13.61
CA ALA A 365 9.74 -32.84 -13.32
C ALA A 365 10.38 -32.12 -14.53
N GLN A 366 9.90 -32.39 -15.75
CA GLN A 366 10.46 -31.86 -16.99
C GLN A 366 9.66 -30.68 -17.55
N VAL A 367 8.41 -30.49 -17.13
CA VAL A 367 7.49 -29.45 -17.63
C VAL A 367 8.16 -28.07 -17.71
N GLY A 368 8.80 -27.62 -16.64
CA GLY A 368 9.44 -26.29 -16.61
C GLY A 368 10.53 -26.11 -17.67
N ARG A 369 11.30 -27.18 -17.95
CA ARG A 369 12.37 -27.19 -18.95
C ARG A 369 11.86 -27.33 -20.38
N LEU A 370 10.68 -27.92 -20.60
CA LEU A 370 10.10 -28.07 -21.95
C LEU A 370 9.77 -26.72 -22.62
N PHE A 371 9.63 -25.66 -21.83
CA PHE A 371 9.45 -24.29 -22.34
C PHE A 371 10.77 -23.57 -22.66
N GLU A 372 11.94 -24.15 -22.36
CA GLU A 372 13.23 -23.56 -22.71
C GLU A 372 13.54 -23.76 -24.21
N PRO A 373 14.10 -22.74 -24.90
CA PRO A 373 14.47 -22.88 -26.31
C PRO A 373 15.43 -24.04 -26.56
N PHE A 374 15.16 -24.81 -27.61
CA PHE A 374 15.98 -25.96 -28.07
C PHE A 374 15.99 -27.17 -27.12
N VAL A 375 15.22 -27.15 -26.03
CA VAL A 375 15.10 -28.31 -25.15
C VAL A 375 14.10 -29.31 -25.71
N ARG A 376 14.52 -30.58 -25.78
CA ARG A 376 13.68 -31.73 -26.16
C ARG A 376 13.61 -32.67 -24.94
N GLY A 377 12.43 -33.20 -24.61
CA GLY A 377 12.20 -33.98 -23.38
C GLY A 377 13.11 -35.20 -23.22
N ASP A 378 13.17 -36.08 -24.23
CA ASP A 378 14.00 -37.30 -24.18
C ASP A 378 14.83 -37.46 -25.47
N PRO A 379 16.18 -37.52 -25.41
CA PRO A 379 17.03 -37.63 -26.60
C PRO A 379 16.95 -39.01 -27.28
N SER A 380 16.51 -40.06 -26.58
CA SER A 380 16.52 -41.44 -27.09
C SER A 380 15.31 -41.79 -27.97
N ARG A 381 14.12 -41.28 -27.62
CA ARG A 381 12.86 -41.44 -28.37
C ARG A 381 12.72 -40.48 -29.58
N ASN A 382 13.54 -39.43 -29.65
CA ASN A 382 13.29 -38.26 -30.52
C ASN A 382 13.96 -38.23 -31.89
N ARG A 383 14.78 -39.23 -32.28
CA ARG A 383 15.38 -39.24 -33.63
C ARG A 383 14.35 -39.52 -34.73
N ALA A 384 13.20 -40.09 -34.40
CA ALA A 384 12.15 -40.41 -35.38
C ALA A 384 11.08 -39.32 -35.52
N THR A 385 10.91 -38.44 -34.53
CA THR A 385 9.77 -37.49 -34.51
C THR A 385 10.09 -36.15 -35.17
N GLY A 386 11.36 -35.74 -35.31
CA GLY A 386 11.83 -34.59 -36.13
C GLY A 386 11.22 -33.23 -35.78
N GLY A 387 11.77 -32.48 -34.80
CA GLY A 387 11.15 -31.21 -34.35
C GLY A 387 12.09 -30.24 -33.66
N THR A 388 11.90 -28.94 -33.90
CA THR A 388 12.92 -27.91 -33.62
C THR A 388 13.21 -27.62 -32.14
N GLY A 389 12.37 -28.08 -31.21
CA GLY A 389 12.47 -27.73 -29.77
C GLY A 389 12.16 -26.26 -29.47
N LEU A 390 11.63 -25.52 -30.45
CA LEU A 390 11.25 -24.11 -30.30
C LEU A 390 9.75 -23.92 -30.06
N GLY A 391 8.91 -24.93 -30.33
CA GLY A 391 7.46 -24.79 -30.33
C GLY A 391 6.90 -24.25 -29.00
N LEU A 392 7.24 -24.87 -27.87
CA LEU A 392 6.77 -24.43 -26.56
C LEU A 392 7.40 -23.11 -26.11
N ALA A 393 8.66 -22.85 -26.47
CA ALA A 393 9.29 -21.55 -26.23
C ALA A 393 8.57 -20.41 -26.99
N ILE A 394 8.15 -20.66 -28.24
CA ILE A 394 7.33 -19.72 -29.04
C ILE A 394 5.98 -19.51 -28.35
N VAL A 395 5.32 -20.57 -27.90
CA VAL A 395 4.04 -20.48 -27.19
C VAL A 395 4.18 -19.60 -25.95
N ARG A 396 5.22 -19.82 -25.13
CA ARG A 396 5.47 -19.02 -23.93
C ARG A 396 5.71 -17.54 -24.27
N ALA A 397 6.61 -17.27 -25.21
CA ALA A 397 6.92 -15.89 -25.61
C ALA A 397 5.69 -15.14 -26.13
N ILE A 398 4.88 -15.79 -26.98
CA ILE A 398 3.66 -15.17 -27.52
C ILE A 398 2.62 -14.98 -26.41
N THR A 399 2.45 -15.95 -25.51
CA THR A 399 1.48 -15.85 -24.39
C THR A 399 1.84 -14.69 -23.45
N GLU A 400 3.10 -14.62 -23.02
CA GLU A 400 3.61 -13.56 -22.14
C GLU A 400 3.53 -12.18 -22.81
N ARG A 401 3.74 -12.10 -24.13
CA ARG A 401 3.59 -10.87 -24.93
C ARG A 401 2.14 -10.38 -24.97
N HIS A 402 1.18 -11.28 -24.85
CA HIS A 402 -0.25 -10.97 -24.77
C HIS A 402 -0.75 -10.77 -23.33
N GLY A 403 0.16 -10.73 -22.34
CA GLY A 403 -0.20 -10.55 -20.92
C GLY A 403 -0.88 -11.76 -20.30
N GLY A 404 -0.70 -12.94 -20.91
CA GLY A 404 -1.25 -14.20 -20.45
C GLY A 404 -0.23 -15.09 -19.75
N GLU A 405 -0.69 -16.29 -19.40
CA GLU A 405 0.12 -17.37 -18.83
C GLU A 405 -0.13 -18.68 -19.58
N VAL A 406 0.92 -19.50 -19.76
CA VAL A 406 0.81 -20.84 -20.34
C VAL A 406 1.27 -21.89 -19.33
N THR A 407 0.51 -22.96 -19.22
CA THR A 407 0.86 -24.14 -18.42
C THR A 407 0.76 -25.40 -19.27
N LEU A 408 1.52 -26.42 -18.88
CA LEU A 408 1.51 -27.75 -19.49
C LEU A 408 1.48 -28.77 -18.36
N GLY A 409 0.57 -29.73 -18.43
CA GLY A 409 0.44 -30.78 -17.42
C GLY A 409 -0.27 -32.00 -17.98
N ASN A 410 -0.53 -32.99 -17.13
CA ASN A 410 -1.34 -34.13 -17.50
C ASN A 410 -2.83 -33.79 -17.40
N ARG A 411 -3.63 -34.42 -18.24
CA ARG A 411 -5.09 -34.31 -18.15
C ARG A 411 -5.57 -34.93 -16.84
N PRO A 412 -6.70 -34.47 -16.27
CA PRO A 412 -7.23 -35.01 -15.02
C PRO A 412 -7.61 -36.49 -15.06
N ASP A 413 -7.82 -37.04 -16.25
CA ASP A 413 -8.16 -38.45 -16.51
C ASP A 413 -6.92 -39.32 -16.84
N ASP A 414 -5.71 -38.76 -16.71
CA ASP A 414 -4.42 -39.39 -17.07
C ASP A 414 -4.35 -39.92 -18.53
N ALA A 415 -5.25 -39.46 -19.40
CA ALA A 415 -5.38 -39.95 -20.77
C ALA A 415 -4.52 -39.16 -21.79
N GLY A 416 -3.62 -38.29 -21.34
CA GLY A 416 -2.77 -37.46 -22.19
C GLY A 416 -2.27 -36.20 -21.49
N ALA A 417 -1.67 -35.29 -22.25
CA ALA A 417 -1.27 -33.97 -21.78
C ALA A 417 -2.31 -32.90 -22.13
N ARG A 418 -2.30 -31.83 -21.33
CA ARG A 418 -3.10 -30.61 -21.50
C ARG A 418 -2.18 -29.41 -21.49
N ALA A 419 -2.16 -28.66 -22.59
CA ALA A 419 -1.63 -27.30 -22.61
C ALA A 419 -2.76 -26.30 -22.36
N SER A 420 -2.58 -25.39 -21.40
CA SER A 420 -3.57 -24.35 -21.08
C SER A 420 -2.96 -22.97 -21.26
N VAL A 421 -3.63 -22.12 -22.03
CA VAL A 421 -3.22 -20.73 -22.32
C VAL A 421 -4.30 -19.79 -21.81
N THR A 422 -3.94 -18.98 -20.82
CA THR A 422 -4.84 -17.98 -20.21
C THR A 422 -4.52 -16.61 -20.79
N LEU A 423 -5.50 -15.92 -21.36
CA LEU A 423 -5.36 -14.59 -21.94
C LEU A 423 -6.38 -13.61 -21.33
N PRO A 424 -6.04 -12.32 -21.17
CA PRO A 424 -6.98 -11.30 -20.74
C PRO A 424 -8.01 -11.00 -21.86
N LEU A 425 -9.28 -10.90 -21.48
CA LEU A 425 -10.37 -10.51 -22.38
C LEU A 425 -10.30 -9.01 -22.69
N SER A 426 -10.71 -8.65 -23.90
CA SER A 426 -10.99 -7.27 -24.24
C SER A 426 -12.45 -6.96 -23.91
N HIS A 427 -12.66 -6.15 -22.88
CA HIS A 427 -13.89 -5.35 -22.74
C HIS A 427 -14.03 -4.40 -23.94
#